data_AF-A0A4J1UUD5-F1
#
_entry.id   AF-A0A4J1UUD5-F1
#
_cell.length_a   1.000
_cell.length_b   1.000
_cell.length_c   1.000
_cell.angle_alpha   90.00
_cell.angle_beta   90.00
_cell.angle_gamma   90.00
#
_symmetry.space_group_name_H-M   'P 1'
#
loop_
_entity.id
_entity.type
_entity.pdbx_description
1 polymer ?
#
loop_
_entity_poly.entity_id
_entity_poly.type
_entity_poly.pdbx_seq_one_letter_code
_entity_poly.pdbx_strand_id
1 'polypeptide(L)'
;MTEALPDDILIAWDGANAGTVGYGLSGAVGSTITVLKKNERYKEKIISDYLGVFLESKSQYLREHSTGATIPHLNKNILLDLQLELLGIEEQENIICILNTIKGLITKRKLQLDELNLLVKSRFNEMFGDPLNNNKKFAVKTGQQCFKFSSGKFLDKHDRVFEGYPAYGGNGIAWKSRKYLIDNPTITIGNPKISGRT
;
A
#
# COMPACT_ATOMS: atom_id res chain seq x y z
N MET A 1 -10.74 10.12 30.01
CA MET A 1 -10.08 9.61 28.79
C MET A 1 -11.14 8.81 28.05
N THR A 2 -11.38 9.11 26.77
CA THR A 2 -12.37 8.35 25.99
C THR A 2 -11.76 7.01 25.61
N GLU A 3 -12.51 5.92 25.80
CA GLU A 3 -12.09 4.56 25.45
C GLU A 3 -12.97 4.05 24.30
N ALA A 4 -12.34 3.32 23.38
CA ALA A 4 -12.99 2.60 22.30
C ALA A 4 -13.32 1.18 22.78
N LEU A 5 -14.52 0.71 22.47
CA LEU A 5 -14.93 -0.68 22.62
C LEU A 5 -14.99 -1.36 21.25
N PRO A 6 -14.92 -2.70 21.18
CA PRO A 6 -14.96 -3.42 19.90
C PRO A 6 -16.20 -3.12 19.04
N ASP A 7 -17.32 -2.76 19.67
CA ASP A 7 -18.58 -2.42 18.99
C ASP A 7 -18.62 -0.97 18.47
N ASP A 8 -17.63 -0.14 18.84
CA ASP A 8 -17.52 1.24 18.40
C ASP A 8 -16.78 1.32 17.04
N ILE A 9 -17.12 2.36 16.26
CA ILE A 9 -16.38 2.71 15.05
C ILE A 9 -15.49 3.91 15.32
N LEU A 10 -14.25 3.87 14.86
CA LEU A 10 -13.26 4.92 15.01
C LEU A 10 -13.03 5.60 13.67
N ILE A 11 -13.05 6.93 13.66
CA ILE A 11 -12.67 7.71 12.48
C ILE A 11 -11.60 8.72 12.85
N ALA A 12 -10.51 8.74 12.09
CA ALA A 12 -9.55 9.83 12.12
C ALA A 12 -10.25 11.11 11.66
N TRP A 13 -10.47 12.04 12.59
CA TRP A 13 -11.22 13.27 12.36
C TRP A 13 -10.33 14.39 11.83
N ASP A 14 -9.10 14.44 12.36
CA ASP A 14 -8.10 15.46 12.08
C ASP A 14 -6.76 14.86 11.67
N GLY A 15 -6.04 15.58 10.81
CA GLY A 15 -4.67 15.29 10.42
C GLY A 15 -4.53 14.64 9.05
N ALA A 16 -3.30 14.31 8.67
CA ALA A 16 -2.97 13.79 7.32
C ALA A 16 -3.75 12.52 6.94
N ASN A 17 -4.28 11.80 7.93
CA ASN A 17 -5.05 10.57 7.75
C ASN A 17 -6.57 10.77 7.98
N ALA A 18 -7.08 12.00 8.05
CA ALA A 18 -8.50 12.28 8.25
C ALA A 18 -9.38 11.49 7.28
N GLY A 19 -10.45 10.85 7.74
CA GLY A 19 -11.29 9.94 6.95
C GLY A 19 -10.86 8.47 6.97
N THR A 20 -9.77 8.12 7.65
CA THR A 20 -9.41 6.71 7.92
C THR A 20 -10.35 6.13 8.97
N VAL A 21 -10.84 4.91 8.73
CA VAL A 21 -11.83 4.23 9.56
C VAL A 21 -11.19 3.00 10.22
N GLY A 22 -11.50 2.76 11.48
CA GLY A 22 -11.17 1.55 12.23
C GLY A 22 -12.40 1.02 12.97
N TYR A 23 -12.47 -0.28 13.19
CA TYR A 23 -13.58 -0.96 13.86
C TYR A 23 -13.09 -2.30 14.43
N GLY A 24 -13.81 -2.85 15.42
CA GLY A 24 -13.37 -4.08 16.11
C GLY A 24 -12.12 -3.88 16.99
N LEU A 25 -11.86 -2.63 17.41
CA LEU A 25 -10.68 -2.24 18.20
C LEU A 25 -11.10 -1.84 19.61
N SER A 26 -10.21 -2.03 20.59
CA SER A 26 -10.39 -1.52 21.95
C SER A 26 -9.16 -0.77 22.45
N GLY A 27 -9.40 0.20 23.34
CA GLY A 27 -8.33 0.94 24.01
C GLY A 27 -8.53 2.46 24.04
N ALA A 28 -7.52 3.18 24.52
CA ALA A 28 -7.58 4.63 24.69
C ALA A 28 -7.65 5.38 23.34
N VAL A 29 -8.52 6.40 23.28
CA VAL A 29 -8.75 7.20 22.07
C VAL A 29 -8.00 8.53 22.17
N GLY A 30 -7.18 8.81 21.17
CA GLY A 30 -6.45 10.07 21.03
C GLY A 30 -7.35 11.21 20.56
N SER A 31 -6.89 12.46 20.74
CA SER A 31 -7.70 13.67 20.48
C SER A 31 -8.12 13.87 19.02
N THR A 32 -7.41 13.29 18.06
CA THR A 32 -7.72 13.39 16.62
C THR A 32 -8.68 12.31 16.12
N ILE A 33 -9.10 11.39 17.00
CA ILE A 33 -9.96 10.26 16.66
C ILE A 33 -11.35 10.48 17.26
N THR A 34 -12.38 10.35 16.43
CA THR A 34 -13.77 10.37 16.86
C THR A 34 -14.31 8.96 16.99
N VAL A 35 -15.02 8.70 18.09
CA VAL A 35 -15.77 7.45 18.32
C VAL A 35 -17.21 7.64 17.84
N LEU A 36 -17.63 6.82 16.90
CA LEU A 36 -19.00 6.74 16.41
C LEU A 36 -19.68 5.53 17.05
N LYS A 37 -20.83 5.78 17.67
CA LYS A 37 -21.68 4.76 18.27
C LYS A 37 -22.92 4.53 17.42
N LYS A 38 -23.38 3.28 17.37
CA LYS A 38 -24.66 2.96 16.73
C LYS A 38 -25.80 3.74 17.39
N ASN A 39 -26.76 4.13 16.59
CA ASN A 39 -27.99 4.72 17.11
C ASN A 39 -28.78 3.64 17.87
N GLU A 40 -29.24 3.93 19.09
CA GLU A 40 -29.99 2.98 19.94
C GLU A 40 -31.19 2.35 19.23
N ARG A 41 -31.89 3.11 18.36
CA ARG A 41 -33.05 2.60 17.60
C ARG A 41 -32.69 1.50 16.60
N TYR A 42 -31.47 1.50 16.09
CA TYR A 42 -31.00 0.59 15.04
C TYR A 42 -29.90 -0.36 15.52
N LYS A 43 -29.58 -0.33 16.82
CA LYS A 43 -28.48 -1.10 17.41
C LYS A 43 -28.59 -2.60 17.14
N GLU A 44 -29.80 -3.15 17.24
CA GLU A 44 -30.11 -4.57 16.98
C GLU A 44 -30.32 -4.89 15.49
N LYS A 45 -30.32 -3.87 14.62
CA LYS A 45 -30.54 -4.02 13.17
C LYS A 45 -29.26 -3.90 12.35
N ILE A 46 -28.18 -3.39 12.95
CA ILE A 46 -26.92 -3.10 12.28
C ILE A 46 -25.78 -3.73 13.07
N ILE A 47 -25.07 -4.65 12.44
CA ILE A 47 -23.84 -5.22 12.99
C ILE A 47 -22.73 -4.16 12.90
N SER A 48 -21.96 -3.96 13.97
CA SER A 48 -20.92 -2.93 13.98
C SER A 48 -19.84 -3.18 12.93
N ASP A 49 -19.42 -4.43 12.74
CA ASP A 49 -18.46 -4.79 11.69
C ASP A 49 -18.99 -4.47 10.29
N TYR A 50 -20.29 -4.64 10.04
CA TYR A 50 -20.91 -4.27 8.76
C TYR A 50 -20.85 -2.76 8.54
N LEU A 51 -21.21 -1.97 9.56
CA LEU A 51 -21.09 -0.51 9.51
C LEU A 51 -19.63 -0.07 9.32
N GLY A 52 -18.69 -0.72 10.00
CA GLY A 52 -17.25 -0.46 9.89
C GLY A 52 -16.73 -0.72 8.49
N VAL A 53 -17.07 -1.87 7.90
CA VAL A 53 -16.75 -2.22 6.51
C VAL A 53 -17.34 -1.20 5.53
N PHE A 54 -18.60 -0.82 5.71
CA PHE A 54 -19.24 0.18 4.86
C PHE A 54 -18.49 1.51 4.91
N LEU A 55 -18.19 2.02 6.11
CA LEU A 55 -17.48 3.30 6.27
C LEU A 55 -16.04 3.22 5.75
N GLU A 56 -15.35 2.09 5.96
CA GLU A 56 -14.03 1.83 5.39
C GLU A 56 -14.05 1.90 3.86
N SER A 57 -15.09 1.37 3.21
CA SER A 57 -15.29 1.47 1.75
C SER A 57 -15.44 2.91 1.27
N LYS A 58 -15.87 3.84 2.13
CA LYS A 58 -15.98 5.28 1.85
C LYS A 58 -14.77 6.09 2.29
N SER A 59 -13.74 5.47 2.88
CA SER A 59 -12.59 6.19 3.46
C SER A 59 -11.85 7.08 2.45
N GLN A 60 -11.76 6.68 1.18
CA GLN A 60 -11.19 7.51 0.13
C GLN A 60 -12.06 8.74 -0.16
N TYR A 61 -13.37 8.54 -0.30
CA TYR A 61 -14.33 9.64 -0.49
C TYR A 61 -14.27 10.62 0.69
N LEU A 62 -14.21 10.12 1.93
CA LEU A 62 -14.08 10.95 3.14
C LEU A 62 -12.77 11.76 3.14
N ARG A 63 -11.64 11.14 2.72
CA ARG A 63 -10.34 11.82 2.58
C ARG A 63 -10.40 12.93 1.54
N GLU A 64 -10.96 12.67 0.37
CA GLU A 64 -11.01 13.63 -0.74
C GLU A 64 -11.90 14.84 -0.45
N HIS A 65 -12.90 14.68 0.42
CA HIS A 65 -13.81 15.77 0.81
C HIS A 65 -13.46 16.36 2.19
N SER A 66 -12.31 15.99 2.76
CA SER A 66 -11.78 16.65 3.95
C SER A 66 -11.32 18.07 3.61
N THR A 67 -11.55 19.01 4.53
CA THR A 67 -11.26 20.44 4.34
C THR A 67 -9.99 20.85 5.05
N GLY A 68 -9.28 21.85 4.52
CA GLY A 68 -8.07 22.40 5.16
C GLY A 68 -6.80 22.05 4.38
N ALA A 69 -6.02 23.06 4.03
CA ALA A 69 -4.83 22.91 3.19
C ALA A 69 -3.62 22.31 3.94
N THR A 70 -3.48 22.63 5.24
CA THR A 70 -2.33 22.22 6.06
C THR A 70 -2.68 21.06 6.99
N ILE A 71 -3.87 21.09 7.61
CA ILE A 71 -4.38 20.03 8.48
C ILE A 71 -5.77 19.65 7.93
N PRO A 72 -5.89 18.51 7.24
CA PRO A 72 -7.19 18.03 6.79
C PRO A 72 -8.11 17.76 8.00
N HIS A 73 -9.36 18.21 7.88
CA HIS A 73 -10.43 18.05 8.85
C HIS A 73 -11.64 17.42 8.18
N LEU A 74 -12.20 16.37 8.77
CA LEU A 74 -13.39 15.72 8.24
C LEU A 74 -14.64 16.54 8.57
N ASN A 75 -15.39 16.96 7.54
CA ASN A 75 -16.67 17.63 7.76
C ASN A 75 -17.74 16.59 8.16
N LYS A 76 -18.35 16.80 9.32
CA LYS A 76 -19.43 15.97 9.88
C LYS A 76 -20.58 15.73 8.89
N ASN A 77 -20.96 16.74 8.10
CA ASN A 77 -22.11 16.64 7.21
C ASN A 77 -21.90 15.57 6.14
N ILE A 78 -20.68 15.43 5.63
CA ILE A 78 -20.33 14.39 4.64
C ILE A 78 -20.62 13.00 5.19
N LEU A 79 -20.30 12.77 6.48
CA LEU A 79 -20.55 11.50 7.15
C LEU A 79 -22.05 11.27 7.37
N LEU A 80 -22.79 12.31 7.76
CA LEU A 80 -24.23 12.24 8.01
C LEU A 80 -25.06 12.04 6.74
N ASP A 81 -24.56 12.54 5.61
CA ASP A 81 -25.22 12.45 4.30
C ASP A 81 -24.97 11.11 3.60
N LEU A 82 -24.09 10.25 4.15
CA LEU A 82 -23.86 8.92 3.59
C LEU A 82 -25.13 8.06 3.65
N GLN A 83 -25.46 7.46 2.52
CA GLN A 83 -26.57 6.52 2.42
C GLN A 83 -26.05 5.09 2.64
N LEU A 84 -26.50 4.49 3.75
CA LEU A 84 -26.29 3.08 4.08
C LEU A 84 -27.55 2.29 3.72
N GLU A 85 -27.39 1.22 2.96
CA GLU A 85 -28.46 0.25 2.74
C GLU A 85 -28.60 -0.65 3.97
N LEU A 86 -29.80 -0.67 4.56
CA LEU A 86 -30.09 -1.51 5.73
C LEU A 86 -30.50 -2.91 5.29
N LEU A 87 -29.51 -3.79 5.15
CA LEU A 87 -29.68 -5.20 4.79
C LEU A 87 -30.17 -6.05 5.97
N GLY A 88 -30.66 -7.26 5.69
CA GLY A 88 -30.97 -8.24 6.73
C GLY A 88 -29.72 -8.66 7.53
N ILE A 89 -29.88 -9.06 8.79
CA ILE A 89 -28.75 -9.46 9.65
C ILE A 89 -27.92 -10.58 9.00
N GLU A 90 -28.58 -11.59 8.43
CA GLU A 90 -27.92 -12.71 7.75
C GLU A 90 -27.09 -12.25 6.53
N GLU A 91 -27.59 -11.29 5.76
CA GLU A 91 -26.86 -10.72 4.62
C GLU A 91 -25.66 -9.90 5.08
N GLN A 92 -25.80 -9.13 6.16
CA GLN A 92 -24.70 -8.39 6.77
C GLN A 92 -23.59 -9.35 7.24
N GLU A 93 -23.94 -10.44 7.92
CA GLU A 93 -22.99 -11.48 8.37
C GLU A 93 -22.26 -12.13 7.19
N ASN A 94 -22.99 -12.46 6.12
CA ASN A 94 -22.40 -13.05 4.92
C ASN A 94 -21.38 -12.11 4.27
N ILE A 95 -21.71 -10.82 4.12
CA ILE A 95 -20.78 -9.81 3.59
C ILE A 95 -19.54 -9.70 4.46
N ILE A 96 -19.69 -9.61 5.78
CA ILE A 96 -18.57 -9.55 6.73
C ILE A 96 -17.68 -10.79 6.58
N CYS A 97 -18.28 -11.99 6.52
CA CYS A 97 -17.56 -13.25 6.41
C CYS A 97 -16.70 -13.32 5.14
N ILE A 98 -17.28 -12.96 3.99
CA ILE A 98 -16.58 -12.93 2.71
C ILE A 98 -15.40 -11.96 2.76
N LEU A 99 -15.62 -10.74 3.24
CA LEU A 99 -14.57 -9.72 3.28
C LEU A 99 -13.47 -10.05 4.27
N ASN A 100 -13.79 -10.59 5.45
CA ASN A 100 -12.80 -11.05 6.42
C ASN A 100 -11.96 -12.20 5.86
N THR A 101 -12.57 -13.11 5.10
CA THR A 101 -11.85 -14.19 4.41
C THR A 101 -10.84 -13.62 3.41
N ILE A 102 -11.25 -12.64 2.60
CA ILE A 102 -10.37 -11.98 1.61
C ILE A 102 -9.24 -11.22 2.31
N LYS A 103 -9.54 -10.42 3.34
CA LYS A 103 -8.53 -9.70 4.13
C LYS A 103 -7.51 -10.66 4.75
N GLY A 104 -7.98 -11.78 5.32
CA GLY A 104 -7.12 -12.83 5.87
C GLY A 104 -6.19 -13.45 4.82
N LEU A 105 -6.69 -13.71 3.61
CA LEU A 105 -5.86 -14.20 2.50
C LEU A 105 -4.79 -13.19 2.09
N ILE A 106 -5.14 -11.90 1.96
CA ILE A 106 -4.19 -10.83 1.62
C ILE A 106 -3.06 -10.76 2.67
N THR A 107 -3.41 -10.78 3.96
CA THR A 107 -2.43 -10.76 5.05
C THR A 107 -1.49 -11.97 4.97
N LYS A 108 -2.03 -13.18 4.76
CA LYS A 108 -1.21 -14.39 4.58
C LYS A 108 -0.25 -14.28 3.40
N ARG A 109 -0.69 -13.71 2.28
CA ARG A 109 0.18 -13.50 1.10
C ARG A 109 1.28 -12.47 1.34
N LYS A 110 1.00 -11.40 2.08
CA LYS A 110 2.01 -10.41 2.47
C LYS A 110 3.08 -11.04 3.38
N LEU A 111 2.66 -11.80 4.39
CA LEU A 111 3.59 -12.53 5.27
C LEU A 111 4.46 -13.52 4.49
N GLN A 112 3.87 -14.29 3.58
CA GLN A 112 4.62 -15.20 2.70
C GLN A 112 5.64 -14.45 1.82
N LEU A 113 5.31 -13.27 1.31
CA LEU A 113 6.24 -12.45 0.53
C LEU A 113 7.42 -11.98 1.39
N ASP A 114 7.17 -11.57 2.63
CA ASP A 114 8.21 -11.16 3.57
C ASP A 114 9.13 -12.32 3.95
N GLU A 115 8.57 -13.50 4.22
CA GLU A 115 9.33 -14.73 4.47
C GLU A 115 10.19 -15.14 3.27
N LEU A 116 9.63 -15.05 2.05
CA LEU A 116 10.38 -15.35 0.83
C LEU A 116 11.54 -14.35 0.62
N ASN A 117 11.33 -13.06 0.91
CA ASN A 117 12.39 -12.07 0.86
C ASN A 117 13.52 -12.38 1.85
N LEU A 118 13.19 -12.85 3.06
CA LEU A 118 14.18 -13.31 4.03
C LEU A 118 14.90 -14.57 3.55
N LEU A 119 14.18 -15.53 2.97
CA LEU A 119 14.76 -16.73 2.40
C LEU A 119 15.75 -16.41 1.28
N VAL A 120 15.40 -15.50 0.36
CA VAL A 120 16.32 -15.04 -0.71
C VAL A 120 17.60 -14.46 -0.11
N LYS A 121 17.50 -13.62 0.92
CA LYS A 121 18.67 -13.08 1.63
C LYS A 121 19.51 -14.17 2.31
N SER A 122 18.87 -15.13 2.96
CA SER A 122 19.54 -16.27 3.61
C SER A 122 20.29 -17.13 2.58
N ARG A 123 19.63 -17.48 1.47
CA ARG A 123 20.23 -18.25 0.38
C ARG A 123 21.40 -17.51 -0.25
N PHE A 124 21.31 -16.19 -0.42
CA PHE A 124 22.43 -15.39 -0.90
C PHE A 124 23.64 -15.48 0.06
N ASN A 125 23.41 -15.35 1.37
CA ASN A 125 24.46 -15.49 2.37
C ASN A 125 25.05 -16.93 2.42
N GLU A 126 24.23 -17.97 2.26
CA GLU A 126 24.72 -19.35 2.19
C GLU A 126 25.64 -19.58 0.97
N MET A 127 25.21 -19.07 -0.19
CA MET A 127 25.90 -19.22 -1.47
C MET A 127 27.18 -18.40 -1.54
N PHE A 128 27.13 -17.13 -1.11
CA PHE A 128 28.21 -16.16 -1.32
C PHE A 128 28.95 -15.75 -0.05
N GLY A 129 28.43 -16.11 1.12
CA GLY A 129 28.98 -15.70 2.40
C GLY A 129 28.66 -14.25 2.76
N ASP A 130 29.38 -13.75 3.77
CA ASP A 130 29.30 -12.36 4.17
C ASP A 130 30.09 -11.49 3.18
N PRO A 131 29.45 -10.57 2.45
CA PRO A 131 30.11 -9.76 1.44
C PRO A 131 31.13 -8.76 2.02
N LEU A 132 31.03 -8.38 3.30
CA LEU A 132 31.97 -7.46 3.94
C LEU A 132 33.24 -8.18 4.37
N ASN A 133 33.09 -9.38 4.92
CA ASN A 133 34.19 -10.16 5.48
C ASN A 133 34.80 -11.14 4.47
N ASN A 134 34.13 -11.40 3.33
CA ASN A 134 34.48 -12.41 2.33
C ASN A 134 34.89 -13.75 2.99
N ASN A 135 34.06 -14.23 3.92
CA ASN A 135 34.36 -15.42 4.73
C ASN A 135 34.52 -16.71 3.89
N LYS A 136 33.93 -16.75 2.68
CA LYS A 136 34.12 -17.83 1.69
C LYS A 136 35.44 -17.73 0.92
N LYS A 137 36.22 -16.66 1.12
CA LYS A 137 37.53 -16.39 0.49
C LYS A 137 37.48 -16.44 -1.03
N PHE A 138 36.42 -15.92 -1.63
CA PHE A 138 36.31 -15.83 -3.08
C PHE A 138 37.30 -14.83 -3.64
N ALA A 139 37.73 -15.06 -4.89
CA ALA A 139 38.63 -14.17 -5.59
C ALA A 139 38.00 -12.77 -5.74
N VAL A 140 38.73 -11.76 -5.29
CA VAL A 140 38.26 -10.37 -5.32
C VAL A 140 38.79 -9.66 -6.56
N LYS A 141 37.89 -9.01 -7.30
CA LYS A 141 38.21 -8.15 -8.45
C LYS A 141 37.49 -6.82 -8.31
N THR A 142 38.06 -5.75 -8.84
CA THR A 142 37.40 -4.44 -8.84
C THR A 142 36.26 -4.42 -9.86
N GLY A 143 35.27 -3.56 -9.65
CA GLY A 143 34.15 -3.42 -10.59
C GLY A 143 34.62 -3.11 -12.02
N GLN A 144 35.66 -2.30 -12.18
CA GLN A 144 36.26 -1.97 -13.48
C GLN A 144 36.80 -3.20 -14.23
N GLN A 145 37.23 -4.24 -13.51
CA GLN A 145 37.68 -5.50 -14.12
C GLN A 145 36.52 -6.41 -14.52
N CYS A 146 35.34 -6.23 -13.93
CA CYS A 146 34.19 -7.12 -14.08
C CYS A 146 33.12 -6.58 -15.01
N PHE A 147 32.91 -5.26 -15.08
CA PHE A 147 31.85 -4.65 -15.87
C PHE A 147 32.27 -3.29 -16.45
N LYS A 148 31.57 -2.89 -17.51
CA LYS A 148 31.69 -1.57 -18.13
C LYS A 148 30.35 -0.84 -18.00
N PHE A 149 30.40 0.44 -17.67
CA PHE A 149 29.21 1.27 -17.67
C PHE A 149 28.94 1.81 -19.08
N SER A 150 27.66 1.85 -19.43
CA SER A 150 27.15 2.58 -20.59
C SER A 150 25.97 3.42 -20.13
N SER A 151 25.95 4.70 -20.50
CA SER A 151 24.84 5.59 -20.19
C SER A 151 23.71 5.41 -21.21
N GLY A 152 22.46 5.54 -20.73
CA GLY A 152 21.30 5.59 -21.62
C GLY A 152 21.38 6.79 -22.56
N LYS A 153 20.86 6.63 -23.78
CA LYS A 153 20.71 7.72 -24.75
C LYS A 153 19.28 8.23 -24.73
N PHE A 154 19.11 9.53 -24.97
CA PHE A 154 17.80 10.12 -25.14
C PHE A 154 17.09 9.47 -26.36
N LEU A 155 15.85 9.04 -26.16
CA LEU A 155 15.00 8.52 -27.23
C LEU A 155 14.09 9.64 -27.75
N ASP A 156 14.30 10.02 -29.00
CA ASP A 156 13.50 11.02 -29.68
C ASP A 156 12.02 10.62 -29.74
N LYS A 157 11.11 11.61 -29.74
CA LYS A 157 9.67 11.36 -29.82
C LYS A 157 9.28 10.62 -31.10
N HIS A 158 9.94 10.89 -32.22
CA HIS A 158 9.63 10.26 -33.52
C HIS A 158 10.03 8.78 -33.58
N ASP A 159 10.98 8.37 -32.75
CA ASP A 159 11.45 6.98 -32.64
C ASP A 159 10.65 6.14 -31.64
N ARG A 160 9.75 6.78 -30.87
CA ARG A 160 8.84 6.09 -29.96
C ARG A 160 7.73 5.41 -30.74
N VAL A 161 7.47 4.16 -30.39
CA VAL A 161 6.48 3.32 -31.04
C VAL A 161 5.59 2.63 -30.03
N PHE A 162 4.42 2.19 -30.47
CA PHE A 162 3.48 1.44 -29.65
C PHE A 162 3.94 -0.02 -29.44
N GLU A 163 4.60 -0.60 -30.44
CA GLU A 163 5.18 -1.94 -30.42
C GLU A 163 6.65 -1.90 -30.85
N GLY A 164 7.51 -2.62 -30.10
CA GLY A 164 8.95 -2.59 -30.26
C GLY A 164 9.68 -2.99 -28.97
N TYR A 165 10.98 -2.75 -28.94
CA TYR A 165 11.84 -3.06 -27.80
C TYR A 165 11.57 -2.10 -26.63
N PRO A 166 11.57 -2.57 -25.37
CA PRO A 166 11.38 -1.71 -24.21
C PRO A 166 12.53 -0.71 -24.09
N ALA A 167 12.18 0.57 -23.95
CA ALA A 167 13.11 1.65 -23.66
C ALA A 167 13.03 1.96 -22.15
N TYR A 168 14.09 1.58 -21.43
CA TYR A 168 14.21 1.78 -19.99
C TYR A 168 14.73 3.20 -19.68
N GLY A 169 14.03 3.91 -18.81
CA GLY A 169 14.46 5.17 -18.21
C GLY A 169 14.69 5.02 -16.70
N GLY A 170 14.80 6.15 -15.98
CA GLY A 170 15.07 6.16 -14.54
C GLY A 170 14.05 5.39 -13.69
N ASN A 171 12.80 5.29 -14.15
CA ASN A 171 11.69 4.65 -13.43
C ASN A 171 11.24 3.33 -14.08
N GLY A 172 12.11 2.62 -14.79
CA GLY A 172 11.77 1.40 -15.51
C GLY A 172 11.38 1.66 -16.98
N ILE A 173 10.46 0.88 -17.54
CA ILE A 173 10.08 0.99 -18.96
C ILE A 173 9.30 2.30 -19.16
N ALA A 174 9.88 3.22 -19.92
CA ALA A 174 9.28 4.52 -20.19
C ALA A 174 8.58 4.56 -21.56
N TRP A 175 9.16 3.90 -22.57
CA TRP A 175 8.63 3.86 -23.95
C TRP A 175 8.98 2.53 -24.62
N LYS A 176 8.59 2.37 -25.89
CA LYS A 176 9.16 1.35 -26.77
C LYS A 176 9.82 2.02 -27.98
N SER A 177 10.82 1.35 -28.54
CA SER A 177 11.62 1.82 -29.67
C SER A 177 11.73 0.74 -30.73
N ARG A 178 11.84 1.14 -32.00
CA ARG A 178 12.17 0.21 -33.11
C ARG A 178 13.60 -0.33 -33.04
N LYS A 179 14.48 0.37 -32.33
CA LYS A 179 15.91 0.04 -32.19
C LYS A 179 16.24 -0.17 -30.71
N TYR A 180 17.08 -1.16 -30.41
CA TYR A 180 17.70 -1.32 -29.10
C TYR A 180 19.09 -0.67 -29.07
N LEU A 181 19.51 -0.19 -27.90
CA LEU A 181 20.83 0.43 -27.71
C LEU A 181 21.93 -0.61 -27.45
N ILE A 182 21.56 -1.73 -26.84
CA ILE A 182 22.46 -2.79 -26.40
C ILE A 182 21.89 -4.11 -26.90
N ASP A 183 22.74 -4.94 -27.48
CA ASP A 183 22.38 -6.14 -28.25
C ASP A 183 22.86 -7.45 -27.59
N ASN A 184 23.38 -7.35 -26.37
CA ASN A 184 23.87 -8.46 -25.57
C ASN A 184 23.25 -8.47 -24.16
N PRO A 185 23.31 -9.62 -23.44
CA PRO A 185 22.76 -9.71 -22.09
C PRO A 185 23.37 -8.64 -21.17
N THR A 186 22.54 -7.74 -20.68
CA THR A 186 22.97 -6.57 -19.91
C THR A 186 22.07 -6.36 -18.70
N ILE A 187 22.68 -6.04 -17.56
CA ILE A 187 21.99 -5.59 -16.36
C ILE A 187 21.74 -4.09 -16.51
N THR A 188 20.47 -3.69 -16.48
CA THR A 188 20.08 -2.28 -16.51
C THR A 188 19.84 -1.78 -15.10
N ILE A 189 20.46 -0.67 -14.73
CA ILE A 189 20.29 -0.03 -13.42
C ILE A 189 19.60 1.32 -13.66
N GLY A 190 18.31 1.39 -13.30
CA GLY A 190 17.59 2.66 -13.21
C GLY A 190 17.98 3.38 -11.92
N ASN A 191 17.91 4.71 -11.92
CA ASN A 191 17.92 5.49 -10.69
C ASN A 191 16.46 5.72 -10.30
N PRO A 192 15.81 4.81 -9.53
CA PRO A 192 14.52 5.14 -8.97
C PRO A 192 14.78 6.37 -8.11
N LYS A 193 14.16 7.51 -8.43
CA LYS A 193 13.89 8.46 -7.36
C LYS A 193 13.15 7.62 -6.33
N ILE A 194 13.81 7.32 -5.22
CA ILE A 194 13.16 6.89 -4.00
C ILE A 194 12.19 8.03 -3.72
N SER A 195 10.94 7.89 -4.16
CA SER A 195 9.83 8.73 -3.75
C SER A 195 9.47 8.30 -2.33
N GLY A 196 10.46 8.38 -1.43
CA GLY A 196 10.23 8.51 -0.01
C GLY A 196 9.78 9.95 0.18
N ARG A 197 8.47 10.12 0.32
CA ARG A 197 7.95 11.21 1.14
C ARG A 197 8.63 11.08 2.50
N THR A 198 9.52 12.01 2.82
CA THR A 198 9.72 12.48 4.20
C THR A 198 8.79 13.65 4.43
#